data_AF-A0A2A4GEK8-F1
#
_entry.id   AF-A0A2A4GEK8-F1
#
_cell.length_a   1.000
_cell.length_b   1.000
_cell.length_c   1.000
_cell.angle_alpha   90.00
_cell.angle_beta   90.00
_cell.angle_gamma   90.00
#
_symmetry.space_group_name_H-M   'P 1'
#
loop_
_entity.id
_entity.type
_entity.pdbx_description
1 polymer ?
#
loop_
_entity_poly.entity_id
_entity_poly.type
_entity_poly.pdbx_seq_one_letter_code
_entity_poly.pdbx_strand_id
1 'polypeptide(L)'
;MIGKKVREIRIRKGLTQAELAKKSKLTQRTIQRVELDKNTPRDYTLKQISTALGIDIAMFDKTLEKPKSLWASLLKLSWLVVLNIFLMTVIGYATLDSNANTNSRITAFLLSFSLPFLIASQTPKTTSWSRVLQYGSGFIFYLILIVVQHYNLLWSVGFKTGLIPCLILGLSTLYFVKYNGNRGTYSLN
;
A
#
# COMPACT_ATOMS: atom_id res chain seq x y z
N MET A 1 -0.90 -7.35 19.53
CA MET A 1 -0.09 -8.59 19.62
C MET A 1 -0.74 -9.52 20.64
N ILE A 2 -0.67 -10.83 20.42
CA ILE A 2 -1.38 -11.83 21.23
C ILE A 2 -0.81 -11.88 22.65
N GLY A 3 0.52 -11.84 22.79
CA GLY A 3 1.21 -11.87 24.07
C GLY A 3 0.77 -10.79 25.04
N LYS A 4 0.65 -9.55 24.53
CA LYS A 4 0.13 -8.42 25.32
C LYS A 4 -1.29 -8.67 25.84
N LYS A 5 -2.19 -9.23 25.02
CA LYS A 5 -3.58 -9.51 25.40
C LYS A 5 -3.67 -10.63 26.44
N VAL A 6 -2.87 -11.68 26.28
CA VAL A 6 -2.73 -12.76 27.28
C VAL A 6 -2.29 -12.18 28.63
N ARG A 7 -1.26 -11.31 28.63
CA ARG A 7 -0.76 -10.65 29.84
C ARG A 7 -1.81 -9.77 30.51
N GLU A 8 -2.53 -8.95 29.75
CA GLU A 8 -3.58 -8.07 30.27
C GLU A 8 -4.71 -8.85 30.94
N ILE A 9 -5.21 -9.92 30.30
CA ILE A 9 -6.29 -10.75 30.85
C ILE A 9 -5.80 -11.52 32.08
N ARG A 10 -4.57 -12.04 32.05
CA ARG A 10 -3.96 -12.71 33.21
C ARG A 10 -3.90 -11.78 34.42
N ILE A 11 -3.42 -10.56 34.25
CA ILE A 11 -3.32 -9.55 35.33
C ILE A 11 -4.71 -9.18 35.84
N ARG A 12 -5.69 -8.98 34.95
CA ARG A 12 -7.08 -8.67 35.34
C ARG A 12 -7.72 -9.80 36.16
N LYS A 13 -7.33 -11.04 35.92
CA LYS A 13 -7.76 -12.21 36.70
C LYS A 13 -6.91 -12.47 37.95
N GLY A 14 -5.96 -11.59 38.26
CA GLY A 14 -5.09 -11.73 39.44
C GLY A 14 -4.13 -12.92 39.40
N LEU A 15 -3.87 -13.48 38.23
CA LEU A 15 -3.06 -14.70 38.10
C LEU A 15 -1.57 -14.39 37.94
N THR A 16 -0.70 -15.16 38.58
CA THR A 16 0.74 -15.14 38.28
C THR A 16 1.05 -15.90 36.98
N GLN A 17 2.25 -15.70 36.39
CA GLN A 17 2.66 -16.49 35.21
C GLN A 17 2.74 -17.99 35.53
N ALA A 18 3.15 -18.35 36.76
CA ALA A 18 3.20 -19.74 37.24
C ALA A 18 1.79 -20.34 37.39
N GLU A 19 0.83 -19.57 37.90
CA GLU A 19 -0.56 -20.01 38.01
C GLU A 19 -1.23 -20.19 36.66
N LEU A 20 -1.02 -19.27 35.72
CA LEU A 20 -1.53 -19.43 34.36
C LEU A 20 -0.92 -20.67 33.71
N ALA A 21 0.39 -20.87 33.85
CA ALA A 21 1.08 -22.05 33.34
C ALA A 21 0.48 -23.36 33.88
N LYS A 22 0.23 -23.42 35.20
CA LYS A 22 -0.41 -24.57 35.86
C LYS A 22 -1.83 -24.80 35.31
N LYS A 23 -2.64 -23.76 35.18
CA LYS A 23 -4.02 -23.85 34.67
C LYS A 23 -4.08 -24.26 33.19
N SER A 24 -3.13 -23.80 32.37
CA SER A 24 -3.05 -24.13 30.94
C SER A 24 -2.29 -25.42 30.64
N LYS A 25 -1.77 -26.14 31.65
CA LYS A 25 -0.88 -27.30 31.47
C LYS A 25 0.33 -26.99 30.57
N LEU A 26 0.89 -25.78 30.71
CA LEU A 26 2.08 -25.31 30.00
C LEU A 26 3.20 -25.00 30.99
N THR A 27 4.43 -24.82 30.50
CA THR A 27 5.52 -24.35 31.36
C THR A 27 5.45 -22.83 31.55
N GLN A 28 5.92 -22.33 32.69
CA GLN A 28 6.04 -20.89 32.94
C GLN A 28 6.88 -20.19 31.86
N ARG A 29 7.94 -20.87 31.38
CA ARG A 29 8.77 -20.40 30.26
C ARG A 29 7.99 -20.26 28.96
N THR A 30 7.03 -21.14 28.70
CA THR A 30 6.13 -21.04 27.54
C THR A 30 5.23 -19.81 27.67
N ILE A 31 4.59 -19.61 28.84
CA ILE A 31 3.75 -18.43 29.10
C ILE A 31 4.56 -17.13 28.94
N GLN A 32 5.77 -17.07 29.51
CA GLN A 32 6.64 -15.90 29.37
C GLN A 32 7.00 -15.60 27.91
N ARG A 33 7.32 -16.63 27.12
CA ARG A 33 7.62 -16.47 25.68
C ARG A 33 6.41 -15.99 24.89
N VAL A 34 5.21 -16.49 25.22
CA VAL A 34 3.95 -16.03 24.62
C VAL A 34 3.70 -14.57 24.99
N GLU A 35 3.82 -14.18 26.26
CA GLU A 35 3.62 -12.79 26.71
C GLU A 35 4.63 -11.80 26.13
N LEU A 36 5.84 -12.25 25.80
CA LEU A 36 6.88 -11.45 25.16
C LEU A 36 6.80 -11.46 23.62
N ASP A 37 5.79 -12.10 23.03
CA ASP A 37 5.63 -12.27 21.59
C ASP A 37 6.90 -12.82 20.88
N LYS A 38 7.73 -13.58 21.61
CA LYS A 38 9.00 -14.14 21.08
C LYS A 38 8.78 -15.26 20.07
N ASN A 39 7.64 -15.93 20.12
CA ASN A 39 7.19 -16.96 19.18
C ASN A 39 5.67 -16.87 19.01
N THR A 40 5.18 -17.10 17.80
CA THR A 40 3.75 -17.31 17.55
C THR A 40 3.33 -18.64 18.19
N PRO A 41 2.47 -18.63 19.24
CA PRO A 41 1.97 -19.87 19.83
C PRO A 41 1.16 -20.67 18.80
N ARG A 42 1.30 -22.00 18.82
CA ARG A 42 0.47 -22.90 17.99
C ARG A 42 -0.99 -22.83 18.45
N ASP A 43 -1.93 -23.17 17.58
CA ASP A 43 -3.37 -23.17 17.90
C ASP A 43 -3.70 -23.98 19.15
N TYR A 44 -3.04 -25.13 19.34
CA TYR A 44 -3.17 -25.93 20.55
C TYR A 44 -2.77 -25.15 21.82
N THR A 45 -1.66 -24.42 21.78
CA THR A 45 -1.18 -23.59 22.89
C THR A 45 -2.15 -22.46 23.19
N LEU A 46 -2.68 -21.80 22.15
CA LEU A 46 -3.70 -20.75 22.29
C LEU A 46 -4.97 -21.28 22.93
N LYS A 47 -5.43 -22.48 22.53
CA LYS A 47 -6.61 -23.14 23.10
C LYS A 47 -6.43 -23.44 24.59
N GLN A 48 -5.26 -23.96 24.98
CA GLN A 48 -4.98 -24.21 26.40
C GLN A 48 -4.98 -22.92 27.23
N ILE A 49 -4.41 -21.85 26.68
CA ILE A 49 -4.39 -20.54 27.34
C ILE A 49 -5.81 -19.93 27.39
N SER A 50 -6.62 -20.06 26.34
CA SER A 50 -7.98 -19.51 26.30
C SER A 50 -8.89 -20.22 27.29
N THR A 51 -8.81 -21.55 27.36
CA THR A 51 -9.51 -22.36 28.35
C THR A 51 -9.09 -22.00 29.78
N ALA A 52 -7.78 -21.88 30.05
CA ALA A 52 -7.26 -21.52 31.36
C ALA A 52 -7.67 -20.10 31.80
N LEU A 53 -7.76 -19.17 30.84
CA LEU A 53 -8.24 -17.82 31.05
C LEU A 53 -9.76 -17.71 30.96
N GLY A 54 -10.50 -18.78 30.67
CA GLY A 54 -11.97 -18.77 30.54
C GLY A 54 -12.48 -17.74 29.54
N ILE A 55 -11.81 -17.61 28.40
CA ILE A 55 -12.21 -16.74 27.31
C ILE A 55 -12.32 -17.56 26.02
N ASP A 56 -13.12 -17.06 25.07
CA ASP A 56 -13.16 -17.64 23.74
C ASP A 56 -11.79 -17.51 23.05
N ILE A 57 -11.36 -18.52 22.30
CA ILE A 57 -10.11 -18.48 21.55
C ILE A 57 -10.11 -17.35 20.50
N ALA A 58 -11.29 -16.99 19.97
CA ALA A 58 -11.50 -15.85 19.08
C ALA A 58 -11.14 -14.51 19.72
N MET A 59 -11.10 -14.42 21.07
CA MET A 59 -10.55 -13.23 21.74
C MET A 59 -9.05 -13.07 21.48
N PHE A 60 -8.28 -14.13 21.20
CA PHE A 60 -6.88 -14.00 20.82
C PHE A 60 -6.69 -13.73 19.34
N ASP A 61 -7.73 -13.97 18.53
CA ASP A 61 -7.64 -13.80 17.10
C ASP A 61 -7.54 -12.30 16.75
N LYS A 62 -6.76 -12.04 15.71
CA LYS A 62 -6.54 -10.69 15.16
C LYS A 62 -7.81 -10.07 14.56
N THR A 63 -8.91 -10.80 14.50
CA THR A 63 -10.13 -10.46 13.75
C THR A 63 -11.07 -9.47 14.45
N LEU A 64 -10.79 -9.07 15.69
CA LEU A 64 -11.30 -7.80 16.23
C LEU A 64 -10.38 -6.62 15.87
N GLU A 65 -9.79 -6.62 14.67
CA GLU A 65 -9.62 -5.34 13.97
C GLU A 65 -11.04 -4.80 13.78
N LYS A 66 -11.30 -3.59 14.30
CA LYS A 66 -12.54 -2.84 14.00
C LYS A 66 -12.86 -3.07 12.52
N PRO A 67 -14.11 -3.41 12.14
CA PRO A 67 -14.47 -3.73 10.76
C PRO A 67 -13.81 -2.68 9.88
N LYS A 68 -12.92 -3.12 8.96
CA LYS A 68 -12.05 -2.27 8.16
C LYS A 68 -12.90 -1.10 7.67
N SER A 69 -12.74 0.04 8.33
CA SER A 69 -13.75 1.09 8.29
C SER A 69 -13.99 1.43 6.82
N LEU A 70 -15.24 1.32 6.36
CA LEU A 70 -15.58 1.71 4.99
C LEU A 70 -15.04 3.13 4.72
N TRP A 71 -15.10 4.00 5.73
CA TRP A 71 -14.49 5.33 5.71
C TRP A 71 -12.98 5.33 5.52
N ALA A 72 -12.22 4.41 6.13
CA ALA A 72 -10.78 4.33 5.91
C ALA A 72 -10.44 3.90 4.48
N SER A 73 -11.26 3.03 3.88
CA SER A 73 -11.10 2.63 2.48
C SER A 73 -11.50 3.76 1.53
N LEU A 74 -12.57 4.49 1.83
CA LEU A 74 -13.01 5.68 1.10
C LEU A 74 -11.98 6.81 1.15
N LEU A 75 -11.39 7.08 2.33
CA LEU A 75 -10.32 8.06 2.47
C LEU A 75 -9.10 7.67 1.64
N LYS A 76 -8.67 6.40 1.69
CA LYS A 76 -7.58 5.91 0.85
C LYS A 76 -7.89 6.07 -0.65
N LEU A 77 -9.11 5.74 -1.07
CA LEU A 77 -9.54 5.90 -2.45
C LEU A 77 -9.55 7.37 -2.86
N SER A 78 -10.07 8.26 -2.01
CA SER A 78 -10.12 9.71 -2.27
C SER A 78 -8.72 10.28 -2.50
N TRP A 79 -7.75 9.89 -1.66
CA TRP A 79 -6.36 10.28 -1.83
C TRP A 79 -5.78 9.82 -3.17
N LEU A 80 -6.04 8.57 -3.56
CA LEU A 80 -5.60 8.03 -4.85
C LEU A 80 -6.23 8.77 -6.04
N VAL A 81 -7.52 9.10 -5.96
CA VAL A 81 -8.22 9.84 -7.01
C VAL A 81 -7.63 11.24 -7.17
N VAL A 82 -7.45 11.97 -6.06
CA VAL A 82 -6.85 13.32 -6.08
C VAL A 82 -5.45 13.29 -6.67
N LEU A 83 -4.61 12.32 -6.28
CA LEU A 83 -3.26 12.17 -6.81
C LEU A 83 -3.26 11.91 -8.32
N ASN A 84 -4.13 11.02 -8.82
CA ASN A 84 -4.22 10.74 -10.26
C ASN A 84 -4.72 11.94 -11.07
N ILE A 85 -5.70 12.70 -10.54
CA ILE A 85 -6.17 13.94 -11.17
C ILE A 85 -5.04 14.97 -11.21
N PHE A 86 -4.29 15.13 -10.11
CA PHE A 86 -3.15 16.04 -10.06
C PHE A 86 -2.08 15.67 -11.10
N LEU A 87 -1.65 14.41 -11.16
CA LEU A 87 -0.66 13.96 -12.14
C LEU A 87 -1.14 14.18 -13.58
N MET A 88 -2.40 13.85 -13.86
CA MET A 88 -3.02 14.06 -15.18
C MET A 88 -3.07 15.54 -15.55
N THR A 89 -3.53 16.41 -14.65
CA THR A 89 -3.70 17.85 -14.91
C THR A 89 -2.36 18.55 -15.08
N VAL A 90 -1.34 18.21 -14.30
CA VAL A 90 0.01 18.78 -14.45
C VAL A 90 0.59 18.46 -15.82
N ILE A 91 0.54 17.20 -16.25
CA ILE A 91 1.07 16.79 -17.55
C ILE A 91 0.22 17.40 -18.68
N GLY A 92 -1.11 17.36 -18.55
CA GLY A 92 -2.03 17.94 -19.53
C GLY A 92 -1.80 19.44 -19.72
N TYR A 93 -1.74 20.20 -18.63
CA TYR A 93 -1.48 21.63 -18.66
C TYR A 93 -0.11 21.94 -19.28
N ALA A 94 0.95 21.25 -18.85
CA ALA A 94 2.30 21.52 -19.34
C ALA A 94 2.54 21.12 -20.81
N THR A 95 1.66 20.31 -21.41
CA THR A 95 1.78 19.85 -22.80
C THR A 95 0.76 20.48 -23.75
N LEU A 96 -0.51 20.56 -23.36
CA LEU A 96 -1.62 20.97 -24.23
C LEU A 96 -2.03 22.44 -24.10
N ASP A 97 -1.65 23.13 -23.01
CA ASP A 97 -2.04 24.54 -22.85
C ASP A 97 -1.56 25.37 -24.05
N SER A 98 -2.38 26.31 -24.53
CA SER A 98 -2.04 27.13 -25.69
C SER A 98 -0.77 27.95 -25.48
N ASN A 99 -0.42 28.26 -24.23
CA ASN A 99 0.79 28.98 -23.86
C ASN A 99 1.97 28.04 -23.54
N ALA A 100 1.79 26.72 -23.64
CA ALA A 100 2.86 25.75 -23.38
C ALA A 100 3.95 25.82 -24.46
N ASN A 101 5.05 26.47 -24.09
CA ASN A 101 6.26 26.54 -24.89
C ASN A 101 7.17 25.32 -24.68
N THR A 102 8.34 25.32 -25.32
CA THR A 102 9.32 24.24 -25.24
C THR A 102 9.75 23.93 -23.80
N ASN A 103 9.90 24.94 -22.94
CA ASN A 103 10.33 24.74 -21.55
C ASN A 103 9.27 24.00 -20.74
N SER A 104 7.98 24.34 -20.93
CA SER A 104 6.87 23.63 -20.28
C SER A 104 6.81 22.17 -20.72
N ARG A 105 7.04 21.89 -22.01
CA ARG A 105 7.03 20.51 -22.54
C ARG A 105 8.22 19.68 -22.08
N ILE A 106 9.41 20.28 -21.98
CA ILE A 106 10.57 19.63 -21.36
C ILE A 106 10.28 19.34 -19.88
N THR A 107 9.67 20.29 -19.18
CA THR A 107 9.25 20.11 -17.78
C THR A 107 8.26 18.96 -17.64
N ALA A 108 7.25 18.86 -18.52
CA ALA A 108 6.31 17.75 -18.54
C ALA A 108 7.02 16.41 -18.72
N PHE A 109 7.95 16.33 -19.67
CA PHE A 109 8.73 15.12 -19.92
C PHE A 109 9.55 14.68 -18.71
N LEU A 110 10.20 15.62 -18.02
CA LEU A 110 10.96 15.34 -16.80
C LEU A 110 10.03 14.88 -15.66
N LEU A 111 8.93 15.58 -15.43
CA LEU A 111 7.96 15.23 -14.38
C LEU A 111 7.31 13.86 -14.61
N SER A 112 7.09 13.50 -15.87
CA SER A 112 6.61 12.17 -16.28
C SER A 112 7.53 11.03 -15.87
N PHE A 113 8.82 11.27 -15.66
CA PHE A 113 9.71 10.28 -15.05
C PHE A 113 9.81 10.48 -13.53
N SER A 114 10.11 11.71 -13.09
CA SER A 114 10.44 12.01 -11.70
C SER A 114 9.30 11.70 -10.72
N LEU A 115 8.06 12.09 -11.02
CA LEU A 115 6.93 11.87 -10.10
C LEU A 115 6.58 10.37 -9.99
N PRO A 116 6.40 9.62 -11.10
CA PRO A 116 6.27 8.17 -11.06
C PRO A 116 7.41 7.43 -10.36
N PHE A 117 8.66 7.89 -10.55
CA PHE A 117 9.82 7.31 -9.87
C PHE A 117 9.73 7.49 -8.36
N LEU A 118 9.40 8.70 -7.89
CA LEU A 118 9.19 8.97 -6.47
C LEU A 118 8.06 8.11 -5.89
N ILE A 119 6.94 7.98 -6.59
CA ILE A 119 5.84 7.11 -6.16
C ILE A 119 6.32 5.66 -6.03
N ALA A 120 6.99 5.13 -7.07
CA ALA A 120 7.53 3.78 -7.03
C ALA A 120 8.56 3.56 -5.92
N SER A 121 9.36 4.59 -5.63
CA SER A 121 10.33 4.58 -4.54
C SER A 121 9.69 4.47 -3.16
N GLN A 122 8.53 5.12 -2.97
CA GLN A 122 7.76 5.14 -1.73
C GLN A 122 6.79 3.97 -1.60
N THR A 123 6.54 3.21 -2.67
CA THR A 123 5.70 2.01 -2.67
C THR A 123 6.49 0.74 -3.02
N PRO A 124 7.49 0.35 -2.22
CA PRO A 124 8.34 -0.81 -2.53
C PRO A 124 7.61 -2.16 -2.39
N LYS A 125 6.53 -2.19 -1.60
CA LYS A 125 5.77 -3.41 -1.30
C LYS A 125 4.65 -3.71 -2.32
N THR A 126 4.35 -2.77 -3.21
CA THR A 126 3.30 -2.97 -4.23
C THR A 126 3.89 -3.67 -5.45
N THR A 127 3.14 -4.62 -6.04
CA THR A 127 3.52 -5.22 -7.32
C THR A 127 3.49 -4.18 -8.43
N SER A 128 4.31 -4.36 -9.48
CA SER A 128 4.38 -3.43 -10.62
C SER A 128 3.00 -3.13 -11.22
N TRP A 129 2.21 -4.18 -11.49
CA TRP A 129 0.84 -4.05 -12.02
C TRP A 129 -0.09 -3.30 -11.07
N SER A 130 -0.06 -3.61 -9.78
CA SER A 130 -0.91 -2.92 -8.79
C SER A 130 -0.57 -1.44 -8.70
N ARG A 131 0.71 -1.09 -8.84
CA ARG A 131 1.19 0.29 -8.83
C ARG A 131 0.76 1.05 -10.08
N VAL A 132 0.88 0.45 -11.27
CA VAL A 132 0.39 1.04 -12.52
C VAL A 132 -1.11 1.33 -12.44
N LEU A 133 -1.90 0.40 -11.91
CA LEU A 133 -3.36 0.61 -11.77
C LEU A 133 -3.71 1.68 -10.72
N GLN A 134 -3.01 1.71 -9.59
CA GLN A 134 -3.30 2.65 -8.51
C GLN A 134 -2.85 4.09 -8.81
N TYR A 135 -1.71 4.27 -9.47
CA TYR A 135 -1.07 5.58 -9.63
C TYR A 135 -0.94 6.04 -11.09
N GLY A 136 -1.22 5.14 -12.05
CA GLY A 136 -1.21 5.44 -13.49
C GLY A 136 -2.59 5.42 -14.13
N SER A 137 -3.66 5.14 -13.36
CA SER A 137 -5.04 5.11 -13.90
C SER A 137 -5.47 6.46 -14.47
N GLY A 138 -5.00 7.57 -13.91
CA GLY A 138 -5.21 8.91 -14.50
C GLY A 138 -4.62 9.05 -15.90
N PHE A 139 -3.41 8.52 -16.14
CA PHE A 139 -2.77 8.56 -17.46
C PHE A 139 -3.52 7.68 -18.47
N ILE A 140 -3.95 6.49 -18.05
CA ILE A 140 -4.75 5.59 -18.89
C ILE A 140 -6.08 6.24 -19.23
N PHE A 141 -6.78 6.80 -18.24
CA PHE A 141 -8.03 7.50 -18.45
C PHE A 141 -7.86 8.70 -19.38
N TYR A 142 -6.75 9.43 -19.26
CA TYR A 142 -6.49 10.58 -20.11
C TYR A 142 -6.23 10.17 -21.57
N LEU A 143 -5.48 9.09 -21.81
CA LEU A 143 -5.33 8.51 -23.14
C LEU A 143 -6.70 8.12 -23.74
N ILE A 144 -7.55 7.48 -22.95
CA ILE A 144 -8.90 7.09 -23.37
C ILE A 144 -9.73 8.33 -23.74
N LEU A 145 -9.72 9.38 -22.91
CA LEU A 145 -10.44 10.63 -23.19
C LEU A 145 -10.03 11.25 -24.52
N ILE A 146 -8.73 11.32 -24.82
CA ILE A 146 -8.22 11.89 -26.07
C ILE A 146 -8.64 11.02 -27.27
N VAL A 147 -8.57 9.69 -27.13
CA VAL A 147 -9.02 8.77 -28.18
C VAL A 147 -10.51 8.95 -28.46
N VAL A 148 -11.34 9.07 -27.43
CA VAL A 148 -12.81 9.20 -27.58
C VAL A 148 -13.20 10.56 -28.15
N GLN A 149 -12.65 11.65 -27.64
CA GLN A 149 -13.05 13.00 -28.03
C GLN A 149 -12.41 13.45 -29.36
N HIS A 150 -11.22 12.93 -29.66
CA HIS A 150 -10.32 13.52 -30.64
C HIS A 150 -9.48 12.47 -31.39
N TYR A 151 -10.10 11.35 -31.81
CA TYR A 151 -9.40 10.22 -32.44
C TYR A 151 -8.47 10.61 -33.61
N ASN A 152 -8.90 11.51 -34.51
CA ASN A 152 -8.09 12.03 -35.63
C ASN A 152 -6.91 12.91 -35.19
N LEU A 153 -7.03 13.54 -34.03
CA LEU A 153 -6.04 14.47 -33.48
C LEU A 153 -5.06 13.77 -32.52
N LEU A 154 -5.28 12.49 -32.19
CA LEU A 154 -4.40 11.71 -31.33
C LEU A 154 -2.95 11.76 -31.82
N TRP A 155 -2.74 11.49 -33.11
CA TRP A 155 -1.42 11.51 -33.73
C TRP A 155 -0.87 12.93 -33.89
N SER A 156 -1.71 13.84 -34.40
CA SER A 156 -1.32 15.22 -34.67
C SER A 156 -0.97 15.98 -33.39
N VAL A 157 -1.87 16.01 -32.41
CA VAL A 157 -1.72 16.81 -31.19
C VAL A 157 -0.91 16.05 -30.16
N GLY A 158 -1.20 14.76 -29.94
CA GLY A 158 -0.58 13.98 -28.87
C GLY A 158 0.94 13.82 -29.01
N PHE A 159 1.46 13.64 -30.23
CA PHE A 159 2.91 13.58 -30.46
C PHE A 159 3.54 14.97 -30.60
N LYS A 160 2.90 15.94 -31.29
CA LYS A 160 3.46 17.30 -31.43
C LYS A 160 3.59 18.03 -30.10
N THR A 161 2.66 17.79 -29.17
CA THR A 161 2.71 18.39 -27.83
C THR A 161 3.58 17.61 -26.85
N GLY A 162 3.97 16.39 -27.19
CA GLY A 162 4.72 15.49 -26.30
C GLY A 162 3.85 14.81 -25.23
N LEU A 163 2.53 14.97 -25.27
CA LEU A 163 1.62 14.36 -24.30
C LEU A 163 1.70 12.83 -24.29
N ILE A 164 1.61 12.18 -25.46
CA ILE A 164 1.66 10.71 -25.56
C ILE A 164 2.97 10.14 -24.99
N PRO A 165 4.17 10.62 -25.41
CA PRO A 165 5.41 10.11 -24.83
C PRO A 165 5.52 10.39 -23.32
N CYS A 166 5.00 11.51 -22.82
CA CYS A 166 4.94 11.80 -21.38
C CYS A 166 4.10 10.77 -20.61
N LEU A 167 2.92 10.39 -21.12
CA LEU A 167 2.04 9.42 -20.46
C LEU A 167 2.63 8.00 -20.51
N ILE A 168 3.21 7.61 -21.65
CA ILE A 168 3.88 6.32 -21.80
C ILE A 168 5.08 6.22 -20.87
N LEU A 169 5.92 7.26 -20.79
CA LEU A 169 7.08 7.30 -19.89
C LEU A 169 6.64 7.15 -18.43
N GLY A 170 5.57 7.83 -18.02
CA GLY A 170 5.05 7.71 -16.66
C GLY A 170 4.55 6.31 -16.31
N LEU A 171 3.77 5.70 -17.20
CA LEU A 171 3.30 4.32 -17.01
C LEU A 171 4.46 3.32 -16.99
N SER A 172 5.45 3.51 -17.86
CA SER A 172 6.65 2.68 -17.94
C SER A 172 7.46 2.77 -16.64
N THR A 173 7.65 3.98 -16.12
CA THR A 173 8.37 4.21 -14.86
C THR A 173 7.65 3.54 -13.69
N LEU A 174 6.32 3.64 -13.61
CA LEU A 174 5.53 2.91 -12.60
C LEU A 174 5.65 1.39 -12.75
N TYR A 175 5.82 0.87 -13.96
CA TYR A 175 5.93 -0.57 -14.18
C TYR A 175 7.32 -1.12 -13.83
N PHE A 176 8.38 -0.52 -14.39
CA PHE A 176 9.73 -1.08 -14.39
C PHE A 176 10.52 -0.83 -13.10
N VAL A 177 10.24 0.25 -12.37
CA VAL A 177 10.98 0.55 -11.13
C VAL A 177 10.62 -0.48 -10.04
N LYS A 178 11.57 -1.34 -9.69
CA LYS A 178 11.41 -2.35 -8.64
C LYS A 178 12.39 -2.12 -7.50
N TYR A 179 11.88 -2.12 -6.28
CA TYR A 179 12.72 -2.08 -5.09
C TYR A 179 13.22 -3.49 -4.76
N ASN A 180 14.54 -3.67 -4.72
CA ASN A 180 15.16 -4.92 -4.34
C ASN A 180 15.51 -4.89 -2.85
N GLY A 181 14.59 -5.41 -2.02
CA GLY A 181 14.73 -5.39 -0.57
C GLY A 181 15.98 -6.10 -0.03
N ASN A 182 16.57 -7.03 -0.79
CA ASN A 182 17.79 -7.73 -0.39
C ASN A 182 19.06 -6.90 -0.60
N ARG A 183 19.03 -5.90 -1.50
CA ARG A 183 20.20 -5.07 -1.83
C ARG A 183 20.04 -3.61 -1.42
N GLY A 184 18.84 -3.19 -0.99
CA GLY A 184 18.56 -1.78 -0.69
C GLY A 184 18.63 -0.87 -1.92
N THR A 185 18.55 -1.45 -3.12
CA THR A 185 18.70 -0.73 -4.40
C THR A 185 17.44 -0.82 -5.25
N TYR A 186 17.26 0.17 -6.13
CA TYR A 186 16.25 0.15 -7.18
C TYR A 186 16.85 -0.46 -8.45
N SER A 187 16.13 -1.37 -9.08
CA SER A 187 16.48 -1.91 -10.40
C SER A 187 15.34 -1.67 -11.38
N LEU A 188 15.69 -1.45 -12.64
CA LEU A 188 14.75 -1.62 -13.75
C LEU A 188 14.58 -3.13 -13.97
N ASN A 189 13.35 -3.60 -14.14
CA ASN A 189 13.11 -4.98 -14.58
C ASN A 189 13.70 -5.22 -15.97
#